data_AF-A0A095AEM3-F1
#
_entry.id   AF-A0A095AEM3-F1
#
_cell.length_a   1.000
_cell.length_b   1.000
_cell.length_c   1.000
_cell.angle_alpha   90.00
_cell.angle_beta   90.00
_cell.angle_gamma   90.00
#
_symmetry.space_group_name_H-M   'P 1'
#
loop_
_entity.id
_entity.type
_entity.pdbx_description
1 polymer ?
#
loop_
_entity_poly.entity_id
_entity_poly.type
_entity_poly.pdbx_seq_one_letter_code
_entity_poly.pdbx_strand_id
1 'polypeptide(L)'
;MQHIDVSEKEKSNSFSLGKLLIIGDEEFEDLDEIVARHVQPMASLVRDVMTYKYYRDSSGGDRAHLNALLQHEKSLNPDRIPYFLSSTKERPGYFILAYLPNKNPHFELFSTRPEGFKFRQLIFPTLDRMITWFKEHYNDAVNYYRG
;
A
#
# COMPACT_ATOMS: atom_id res chain seq x y z
N MET A 1 -0.34 6.97 -13.32
CA MET A 1 0.96 7.66 -13.42
C MET A 1 1.23 8.24 -12.04
N GLN A 2 2.29 7.79 -11.36
CA GLN A 2 2.65 8.32 -10.03
C GLN A 2 3.41 9.62 -10.28
N HIS A 3 2.88 10.73 -9.80
CA HIS A 3 3.54 12.03 -9.85
C HIS A 3 4.15 12.27 -8.48
N ILE A 4 5.47 12.48 -8.43
CA ILE A 4 6.17 12.97 -7.24
C ILE A 4 6.26 14.49 -7.43
N ASP A 5 5.60 15.24 -6.56
CA ASP A 5 5.73 16.70 -6.54
C ASP A 5 7.07 17.07 -5.91
N VAL A 6 7.94 17.69 -6.70
CA VAL A 6 9.23 18.24 -6.28
C VAL A 6 9.07 19.75 -6.13
N SER A 7 9.29 20.27 -4.93
CA SER A 7 9.22 21.71 -4.63
C SER A 7 10.63 22.30 -4.55
N GLU A 8 10.94 23.32 -5.38
CA GLU A 8 12.18 24.09 -5.33
C GLU A 8 12.04 25.25 -4.32
N LYS A 9 12.91 25.32 -3.31
CA LYS A 9 13.10 26.53 -2.48
C LYS A 9 14.34 27.32 -2.87
N GLU A 10 14.19 28.63 -2.78
CA GLU A 10 14.85 29.71 -3.52
C GLU A 10 16.39 29.75 -3.61
N LYS A 11 16.82 30.24 -4.78
CA LYS A 11 18.17 30.70 -5.13
C LYS A 11 18.70 31.75 -4.15
N SER A 12 19.87 31.49 -3.59
CA SER A 12 20.91 32.54 -3.46
C SER A 12 22.32 31.93 -3.50
N ASN A 13 23.09 32.46 -4.46
CA ASN A 13 24.52 32.30 -4.70
C ASN A 13 25.04 31.02 -5.39
N SER A 14 25.72 31.32 -6.50
CA SER A 14 26.40 30.47 -7.46
C SER A 14 27.71 29.88 -6.92
N PHE A 15 27.98 28.64 -7.36
CA PHE A 15 29.15 27.79 -7.14
C PHE A 15 29.16 26.89 -5.88
N SER A 16 28.80 25.61 -6.15
CA SER A 16 29.29 24.40 -5.47
C SER A 16 28.77 24.11 -4.04
N LEU A 17 27.50 23.73 -3.91
CA LEU A 17 27.08 22.72 -2.92
C LEU A 17 25.84 21.99 -3.45
N GLY A 18 25.88 20.66 -3.42
CA GLY A 18 25.00 19.76 -4.19
C GLY A 18 23.50 20.04 -4.02
N LYS A 19 22.76 19.86 -5.12
CA LYS A 19 21.30 19.97 -5.10
C LYS A 19 20.73 18.82 -4.27
N LEU A 20 20.39 19.08 -3.01
CA LEU A 20 19.64 18.12 -2.20
C LEU A 20 18.20 18.04 -2.71
N LEU A 21 17.75 16.84 -3.01
CA LEU A 21 16.36 16.52 -3.32
C LEU A 21 15.69 16.03 -2.03
N ILE A 22 14.45 16.42 -1.77
CA ILE A 22 13.75 16.07 -0.52
C ILE A 22 12.49 15.26 -0.84
N ILE A 23 12.34 14.09 -0.22
CA ILE A 23 11.12 13.26 -0.27
C ILE A 23 10.65 12.99 1.16
N GLY A 24 9.50 13.57 1.54
CA GLY A 24 9.05 13.53 2.93
C GLY A 24 10.03 14.31 3.83
N ASP A 25 10.63 13.61 4.79
CA ASP A 25 11.63 14.16 5.71
C ASP A 25 13.06 13.69 5.38
N GLU A 26 13.26 12.99 4.26
CA GLU A 26 14.59 12.50 3.81
C GLU A 26 15.20 13.40 2.75
N GLU A 27 16.52 13.62 2.87
CA GLU A 27 17.35 14.34 1.91
C GLU A 27 18.16 13.35 1.05
N PHE A 28 18.31 13.67 -0.24
CA PHE A 28 19.01 12.86 -1.24
C PHE A 28 19.97 13.72 -2.04
N GLU A 29 21.15 13.19 -2.36
CA GLU A 29 22.20 13.89 -3.08
C GLU A 29 21.92 13.95 -4.59
N ASP A 30 21.27 12.91 -5.15
CA ASP A 30 20.88 12.84 -6.54
C ASP A 30 19.66 11.93 -6.81
N LEU A 31 19.24 11.85 -8.07
CA LEU A 31 18.10 11.03 -8.49
C LEU A 31 18.39 9.53 -8.46
N ASP A 32 19.64 9.12 -8.66
CA ASP A 32 20.03 7.71 -8.64
C ASP A 32 19.93 7.17 -7.21
N GLU A 33 20.27 8.00 -6.22
CA GLU A 33 20.10 7.70 -4.81
C GLU A 33 18.61 7.54 -4.44
N ILE A 34 17.72 8.39 -4.94
CA ILE A 34 16.26 8.23 -4.79
C ILE A 34 15.79 6.91 -5.41
N VAL A 35 16.24 6.60 -6.62
CA VAL A 35 15.86 5.37 -7.30
C VAL A 35 16.32 4.15 -6.48
N ALA A 36 17.55 4.16 -6.00
CA ALA A 36 18.13 3.06 -5.22
C ALA A 36 17.46 2.91 -3.84
N ARG A 37 17.18 4.01 -3.14
CA ARG A 37 16.65 3.98 -1.77
C ARG A 37 15.12 3.89 -1.68
N HIS A 38 14.39 4.37 -2.70
CA HIS A 38 12.92 4.45 -2.67
C HIS A 38 12.27 3.59 -3.74
N VAL A 39 12.65 3.77 -5.01
CA VAL A 39 11.94 3.15 -6.13
C VAL A 39 12.20 1.63 -6.20
N GLN A 40 13.47 1.21 -6.10
CA GLN A 40 13.84 -0.21 -6.20
C GLN A 40 13.25 -1.06 -5.07
N PRO A 41 13.32 -0.66 -3.78
CA PRO A 41 12.69 -1.42 -2.69
C PRO A 41 11.18 -1.52 -2.87
N MET A 42 10.52 -0.41 -3.21
CA MET A 42 9.07 -0.40 -3.43
C MET A 42 8.65 -1.28 -4.61
N ALA A 43 9.44 -1.33 -5.69
CA ALA A 43 9.15 -2.20 -6.83
C ALA A 43 9.15 -3.70 -6.44
N SER A 44 10.03 -4.10 -5.51
CA SER A 44 10.01 -5.46 -4.97
C SER A 44 8.75 -5.73 -4.15
N LEU A 45 8.39 -4.80 -3.25
CA LEU A 45 7.18 -4.93 -2.42
C LEU A 45 5.90 -4.99 -3.26
N VAL A 46 5.83 -4.20 -4.34
CA VAL A 46 4.72 -4.25 -5.32
C VAL A 46 4.62 -5.64 -5.96
N ARG A 47 5.76 -6.24 -6.32
CA ARG A 47 5.80 -7.61 -6.87
C ARG A 47 5.32 -8.65 -5.86
N ASP A 48 5.70 -8.51 -4.59
CA ASP A 48 5.24 -9.42 -3.53
C ASP A 48 3.71 -9.42 -3.42
N VAL A 49 3.07 -8.25 -3.54
CA VAL A 49 1.61 -8.15 -3.53
C VAL A 49 1.00 -8.79 -4.78
N MET A 50 1.51 -8.47 -5.97
CA MET A 50 0.94 -8.95 -7.23
C MET A 50 1.10 -10.46 -7.45
N THR A 51 2.12 -11.07 -6.85
CA THR A 51 2.37 -12.52 -6.91
C THR A 51 1.77 -13.29 -5.74
N TYR A 52 1.14 -12.60 -4.78
CA TYR A 52 0.51 -13.23 -3.63
C TYR A 52 -0.68 -14.11 -4.05
N LYS A 53 -0.84 -15.28 -3.42
CA LYS A 53 -1.89 -16.27 -3.79
C LYS A 53 -3.34 -15.73 -3.75
N TYR A 54 -3.61 -14.73 -2.92
CA TYR A 54 -4.92 -14.07 -2.82
C TYR A 54 -4.96 -12.71 -3.50
N TYR A 55 -3.99 -12.42 -4.38
CA TYR A 55 -4.09 -11.29 -5.29
C TYR A 55 -5.18 -11.55 -6.33
N ARG A 56 -5.99 -10.53 -6.61
CA ARG A 56 -7.00 -10.52 -7.68
C ARG A 56 -6.90 -9.20 -8.41
N ASP A 57 -6.79 -9.25 -9.73
CA ASP A 57 -6.92 -8.05 -10.55
C ASP A 57 -8.40 -7.67 -10.63
N SER A 58 -8.80 -6.63 -9.90
CA SER A 58 -10.16 -6.11 -9.94
C SER A 58 -10.31 -4.92 -10.90
N SER A 59 -9.63 -4.95 -12.05
CA SER A 59 -9.70 -3.90 -13.08
C SER A 59 -9.29 -2.52 -12.56
N GLY A 60 -8.40 -2.48 -11.56
CA GLY A 60 -7.97 -1.25 -10.90
C GLY A 60 -8.70 -0.91 -9.61
N GLY A 61 -9.18 -1.90 -8.88
CA GLY A 61 -9.72 -1.70 -7.53
C GLY A 61 -11.25 -1.67 -7.45
N ASP A 62 -11.96 -2.23 -8.43
CA ASP A 62 -13.41 -2.26 -8.43
C ASP A 62 -13.94 -3.03 -7.20
N ARG A 63 -14.56 -2.29 -6.29
CA ARG A 63 -15.12 -2.81 -5.04
C ARG A 63 -16.32 -3.71 -5.28
N ALA A 64 -17.10 -3.48 -6.35
CA ALA A 64 -18.24 -4.33 -6.67
C ALA A 64 -17.77 -5.72 -7.11
N HIS A 65 -16.75 -5.78 -7.98
CA HIS A 65 -16.12 -7.04 -8.38
C HIS A 65 -15.49 -7.76 -7.17
N LEU A 66 -14.71 -7.06 -6.34
CA LEU A 66 -14.11 -7.66 -5.14
C LEU A 66 -15.18 -8.16 -4.15
N ASN A 67 -16.29 -7.43 -3.97
CA ASN A 67 -17.40 -7.88 -3.14
C ASN A 67 -18.00 -9.19 -3.69
N ALA A 68 -18.24 -9.28 -5.00
CA ALA A 68 -18.78 -10.50 -5.60
C ALA A 68 -17.88 -11.72 -5.35
N LEU A 69 -16.55 -11.54 -5.46
CA LEU A 69 -15.59 -12.60 -5.14
C LEU A 69 -15.62 -13.00 -3.66
N LEU A 70 -15.70 -12.02 -2.76
CA LEU A 70 -15.79 -12.29 -1.32
C LEU A 70 -17.06 -13.07 -0.95
N GLN A 71 -18.21 -12.66 -1.50
CA GLN A 71 -19.49 -13.33 -1.26
C GLN A 71 -19.47 -14.77 -1.80
N HIS A 72 -18.87 -14.98 -2.98
CA HIS A 72 -18.69 -16.30 -3.55
C HIS A 72 -17.83 -17.19 -2.64
N GLU A 73 -16.66 -16.72 -2.17
CA GLU A 73 -15.84 -17.55 -1.28
C GLU A 73 -16.46 -17.80 0.10
N LYS A 74 -17.22 -16.82 0.61
CA LYS A 74 -17.96 -16.98 1.87
C LYS A 74 -19.07 -18.01 1.75
N SER A 75 -19.72 -18.14 0.58
CA SER A 75 -20.76 -19.16 0.37
C SER A 75 -20.16 -20.57 0.30
N LEU A 76 -18.95 -20.71 -0.25
CA LEU A 76 -18.22 -21.99 -0.28
C LEU A 76 -17.69 -22.39 1.10
N ASN A 77 -17.25 -21.42 1.91
CA ASN A 77 -16.69 -21.66 3.24
C ASN A 77 -17.21 -20.64 4.28
N PRO A 78 -18.44 -20.83 4.81
CA PRO A 78 -19.09 -19.86 5.71
C PRO A 78 -18.30 -19.55 6.98
N ASP A 79 -17.53 -20.51 7.51
CA ASP A 79 -16.75 -20.35 8.74
C ASP A 79 -15.45 -19.56 8.53
N ARG A 80 -15.02 -19.37 7.27
CA ARG A 80 -13.79 -18.63 6.95
C ARG A 80 -14.09 -17.16 6.70
N ILE A 81 -13.09 -16.32 6.95
CA ILE A 81 -13.08 -14.91 6.55
C ILE A 81 -12.28 -14.82 5.25
N PRO A 82 -12.94 -14.80 4.07
CA PRO A 82 -12.22 -14.61 2.82
C PRO A 82 -11.63 -13.20 2.77
N TYR A 83 -10.47 -13.09 2.14
CA TYR A 83 -9.83 -11.82 1.86
C TYR A 83 -9.07 -11.88 0.52
N PHE A 84 -8.95 -10.72 -0.12
CA PHE A 84 -8.21 -10.54 -1.36
C PHE A 84 -7.37 -9.26 -1.31
N LEU A 85 -6.24 -9.29 -2.03
CA LEU A 85 -5.44 -8.11 -2.32
C LEU A 85 -5.71 -7.68 -3.75
N SER A 86 -5.78 -6.37 -4.02
CA SER A 86 -5.87 -5.85 -5.38
C SER A 86 -5.13 -4.54 -5.52
N SER A 87 -4.57 -4.28 -6.70
CA SER A 87 -4.12 -2.94 -7.06
C SER A 87 -5.31 -1.99 -7.21
N THR A 88 -5.08 -0.69 -6.97
CA THR A 88 -6.03 0.38 -7.28
C THR A 88 -5.41 1.37 -8.26
N LYS A 89 -6.18 1.77 -9.29
CA LYS A 89 -5.74 2.80 -10.25
C LYS A 89 -5.81 4.20 -9.66
N GLU A 90 -6.59 4.40 -8.60
CA GLU A 90 -6.81 5.71 -7.97
C GLU A 90 -5.53 6.26 -7.35
N ARG A 91 -4.67 5.39 -6.80
CA ARG A 91 -3.48 5.79 -6.05
C ARG A 91 -2.33 4.81 -6.30
N PRO A 92 -1.32 5.18 -7.11
CA PRO A 92 -0.12 4.36 -7.30
C PRO A 92 0.58 4.06 -5.97
N GLY A 93 1.09 2.83 -5.82
CA GLY A 93 1.70 2.36 -4.57
C GLY A 93 0.72 2.03 -3.45
N TYR A 94 -0.59 2.21 -3.67
CA TYR A 94 -1.64 1.74 -2.77
C TYR A 94 -2.32 0.49 -3.34
N PHE A 95 -2.81 -0.33 -2.42
CA PHE A 95 -3.51 -1.58 -2.68
C PHE A 95 -4.73 -1.67 -1.76
N ILE A 96 -5.72 -2.44 -2.19
CA ILE A 96 -6.93 -2.73 -1.43
C ILE A 96 -6.76 -4.09 -0.77
N LEU A 97 -7.00 -4.14 0.54
CA LEU A 97 -7.28 -5.37 1.29
C LEU A 97 -8.80 -5.45 1.47
N ALA A 98 -9.43 -6.34 0.70
CA ALA A 98 -10.87 -6.60 0.75
C ALA A 98 -11.11 -7.84 1.59
N TYR A 99 -12.05 -7.82 2.54
CA TYR A 99 -12.35 -8.99 3.38
C TYR A 99 -13.81 -9.00 3.87
N LEU A 100 -14.31 -10.18 4.22
CA LEU A 100 -15.71 -10.39 4.59
C LEU A 100 -15.82 -11.26 5.86
N PRO A 101 -15.77 -10.64 7.07
CA PRO A 101 -15.86 -11.39 8.31
C PRO A 101 -17.29 -11.93 8.52
N ASN A 102 -18.28 -11.06 8.28
CA ASN A 102 -19.69 -11.32 8.48
C ASN A 102 -20.44 -11.18 7.14
N LYS A 103 -21.52 -10.37 7.09
CA LYS A 103 -22.31 -10.11 5.88
C LYS A 103 -21.82 -8.91 5.06
N ASN A 104 -21.19 -7.94 5.74
CA ASN A 104 -20.77 -6.69 5.11
C ASN A 104 -19.30 -6.79 4.70
N PRO A 105 -18.96 -6.50 3.43
CA PRO A 105 -17.58 -6.46 3.00
C PRO A 105 -16.87 -5.22 3.56
N HIS A 106 -15.58 -5.38 3.86
CA HIS A 106 -14.68 -4.32 4.26
C HIS A 106 -13.62 -4.12 3.19
N PHE A 107 -13.26 -2.86 2.95
CA PHE A 107 -12.22 -2.46 2.00
C PHE A 107 -11.31 -1.47 2.68
N GLU A 108 -10.08 -1.89 2.95
CA GLU A 108 -9.06 -1.02 3.54
C GLU A 108 -7.89 -0.83 2.60
N LEU A 109 -7.22 0.31 2.72
CA LEU A 109 -6.03 0.60 1.94
C LEU A 109 -4.77 0.26 2.76
N PHE A 110 -3.82 -0.36 2.08
CA PHE A 110 -2.43 -0.40 2.51
C PHE A 110 -1.55 0.15 1.38
N SER A 111 -0.31 0.51 1.70
CA SER A 111 0.61 1.07 0.71
C SER A 111 2.02 0.56 0.90
N THR A 112 2.80 0.57 -0.18
CA THR A 112 4.24 0.34 -0.10
C THR A 112 4.96 1.61 0.33
N ARG A 113 5.96 1.42 1.15
CA ARG A 113 6.96 2.40 1.58
C ARG A 113 8.34 1.75 1.44
N PRO A 114 9.44 2.50 1.35
CA PRO A 114 10.79 1.92 1.30
C PRO A 114 11.05 0.90 2.40
N GLU A 115 10.47 1.12 3.59
CA GLU A 115 10.65 0.28 4.79
C GLU A 115 9.70 -0.92 4.84
N GLY A 116 8.70 -1.01 3.95
CA GLY A 116 7.75 -2.12 3.90
C GLY A 116 6.31 -1.72 3.56
N PHE A 117 5.34 -2.43 4.15
CA PHE A 117 3.91 -2.20 3.95
C PHE A 117 3.33 -1.35 5.07
N LYS A 118 2.77 -0.19 4.74
CA LYS A 118 2.00 0.64 5.66
C LYS A 118 0.53 0.21 5.70
N PHE A 119 0.05 -0.26 6.83
CA PHE A 119 -1.35 -0.61 7.07
C PHE A 119 -1.80 -0.18 8.47
N ARG A 120 -2.94 0.52 8.57
CA ARG A 120 -3.47 1.11 9.83
C ARG A 120 -2.41 1.84 10.69
N GLN A 121 -1.59 2.68 10.05
CA GLN A 121 -0.44 3.41 10.65
C GLN A 121 0.76 2.56 11.10
N LEU A 122 0.71 1.24 10.97
CA LEU A 122 1.85 0.36 11.25
C LEU A 122 2.65 0.10 9.97
N ILE A 123 3.96 -0.09 10.11
CA ILE A 123 4.86 -0.51 9.04
C ILE A 123 5.24 -1.98 9.26
N PHE A 124 5.02 -2.81 8.25
CA PHE A 124 5.37 -4.22 8.26
C PHE A 124 6.48 -4.49 7.25
N PRO A 125 7.62 -5.09 7.63
CA PRO A 125 8.74 -5.27 6.72
C PRO A 125 8.48 -6.33 5.64
N THR A 126 7.47 -7.19 5.81
CA THR A 126 7.06 -8.19 4.82
C THR A 126 5.54 -8.30 4.72
N LEU A 127 5.07 -8.75 3.56
CA LEU A 127 3.64 -8.94 3.31
C LEU A 127 3.05 -9.98 4.27
N ASP A 128 3.76 -11.07 4.53
CA ASP A 128 3.29 -12.12 5.43
C ASP A 128 3.09 -11.64 6.86
N ARG A 129 3.96 -10.73 7.36
CA ARG A 129 3.78 -10.12 8.68
C ARG A 129 2.55 -9.23 8.73
N MET A 130 2.34 -8.41 7.70
CA MET A 130 1.13 -7.58 7.58
C MET A 130 -0.13 -8.46 7.57
N ILE A 131 -0.14 -9.54 6.79
CA ILE A 131 -1.28 -10.45 6.68
C ILE A 131 -1.54 -11.21 7.98
N THR A 132 -0.48 -11.65 8.67
CA THR A 132 -0.61 -12.32 9.97
C THR A 132 -1.23 -11.38 11.00
N TRP A 133 -0.71 -10.16 11.10
CA TRP A 133 -1.28 -9.14 11.97
C TRP A 133 -2.73 -8.81 11.61
N PHE A 134 -3.04 -8.63 10.33
CA PHE A 134 -4.41 -8.41 9.85
C PHE A 134 -5.37 -9.52 10.30
N LYS A 135 -4.97 -10.79 10.20
CA LYS A 135 -5.82 -11.92 10.61
C LYS A 135 -6.16 -11.90 12.10
N GLU A 136 -5.26 -11.39 12.93
CA GLU A 136 -5.45 -11.25 14.37
C GLU A 136 -6.29 -10.01 14.72
N HIS A 137 -6.19 -8.92 13.93
CA HIS A 137 -6.72 -7.59 14.28
C HIS A 137 -7.82 -7.09 13.32
N TYR A 138 -8.38 -7.95 12.45
CA TYR A 138 -9.37 -7.53 11.44
C TYR A 138 -10.60 -6.86 12.07
N ASN A 139 -10.99 -7.29 13.27
CA ASN A 139 -12.17 -6.80 13.99
C ASN A 139 -11.86 -5.69 15.00
N ASP A 140 -10.60 -5.28 15.11
CA ASP A 140 -10.25 -4.17 15.98
C ASP A 140 -10.97 -2.91 15.53
N ALA A 141 -11.44 -2.12 16.49
CA ALA A 141 -12.07 -0.84 16.21
C ALA A 141 -11.11 0.02 15.40
N VAL A 142 -11.42 0.20 14.11
CA VAL A 142 -10.66 1.09 13.23
C VAL A 142 -11.02 2.51 13.60
N ASN A 143 -10.32 3.07 14.59
CA ASN A 143 -10.38 4.50 14.89
C ASN A 143 -9.73 5.25 13.71
N TYR A 144 -10.48 5.50 12.64
CA TYR A 144 -10.12 6.56 11.71
C TYR A 144 -10.12 7.88 12.49
N TYR A 145 -9.00 8.59 12.44
CA TYR A 145 -8.73 9.77 13.26
C TYR A 145 -9.85 10.83 13.16
N ARG A 146 -10.34 11.24 14.34
CA ARG A 146 -10.42 12.67 14.67
C ARG A 146 -8.99 13.21 14.67
N GLY A 147 -8.70 14.15 13.77
CA GLY A 147 -7.39 14.80 13.64
C GLY A 147 -7.37 15.60 12.36
#